data_AF-A0A2T3FNZ6-F1
#
_entry.id   AF-A0A2T3FNZ6-F1
#
_cell.length_a   1.000
_cell.length_b   1.000
_cell.length_c   1.000
_cell.angle_alpha   90.00
_cell.angle_beta   90.00
_cell.angle_gamma   90.00
#
_symmetry.space_group_name_H-M   'P 1'
#
loop_
_entity.id
_entity.type
_entity.pdbx_description
1 polymer ?
#
loop_
_entity_poly.entity_id
_entity_poly.type
_entity_poly.pdbx_seq_one_letter_code
_entity_poly.pdbx_strand_id
1 'polypeptide(L)'
;MTFYEQMVPALSILLEIGETLKAPIYGTLLQKKRNYTFGYLGLSESALLVSLLQGDSKKLKGSSRIPFSNIQKTKVRKSLFPLQYILKIYLTDGDMIKFRISKKVYGFTTQEENLDIFLNKMKTYI
;
A
#
# COMPACT_ATOMS: atom_id res chain seq x y z
N MET A 1 15.73 9.50 12.03
CA MET A 1 14.36 8.98 11.95
C MET A 1 14.33 7.83 10.95
N THR A 2 14.05 6.61 11.40
CA THR A 2 14.03 5.43 10.54
C THR A 2 12.84 5.50 9.56
N PHE A 3 12.88 4.75 8.45
CA PHE A 3 11.77 4.72 7.50
C PHE A 3 10.47 4.21 8.13
N TYR A 4 10.58 3.36 9.14
CA TYR A 4 9.45 2.86 9.93
C TYR A 4 8.82 3.96 10.81
N GLU A 5 9.63 4.81 11.43
CA GLU A 5 9.18 5.95 12.24
C GLU A 5 8.39 6.99 11.44
N GLN A 6 8.58 7.08 10.12
CA GLN A 6 7.75 7.93 9.25
C GLN A 6 6.48 7.22 8.79
N MET A 7 6.57 5.92 8.51
CA MET A 7 5.48 5.12 7.97
C MET A 7 4.30 5.00 8.94
N VAL A 8 4.57 4.64 10.19
CA VAL A 8 3.52 4.38 11.18
C VAL A 8 2.67 5.63 11.42
N PRO A 9 3.23 6.81 11.77
CA PRO A 9 2.41 8.02 11.93
C PRO A 9 1.65 8.41 10.66
N ALA A 10 2.29 8.31 9.49
CA ALA A 10 1.67 8.69 8.22
C ALA A 10 0.45 7.84 7.85
N LEU A 11 0.40 6.59 8.32
CA LEU A 11 -0.74 5.69 8.12
C LEU A 11 -1.73 5.76 9.29
N SER A 12 -1.24 5.89 10.53
CA SER A 12 -2.08 5.94 11.72
C SER A 12 -3.03 7.14 11.75
N ILE A 13 -2.67 8.27 11.13
CA ILE A 13 -3.56 9.43 10.97
C ILE A 13 -4.81 9.09 10.14
N LEU A 14 -4.76 8.03 9.32
CA LEU A 14 -5.89 7.59 8.49
C LEU A 14 -6.82 6.58 9.18
N LEU A 15 -6.51 6.17 10.42
CA LEU A 15 -7.34 5.24 11.18
C LEU A 15 -8.59 5.94 11.71
N GLU A 16 -9.70 5.21 11.74
CA GLU A 16 -10.87 5.62 12.50
C GLU A 16 -10.77 5.18 13.97
N ILE A 17 -11.65 5.73 14.82
CA ILE A 17 -11.67 5.42 16.24
C ILE A 17 -11.89 3.91 16.44
N GLY A 18 -11.00 3.27 17.21
CA GLY A 18 -11.07 1.84 17.51
C GLY A 18 -10.39 0.96 16.46
N GLU A 19 -9.86 1.51 15.37
CA GLU A 19 -9.10 0.75 14.39
C GLU A 19 -7.62 0.63 14.75
N THR A 20 -6.97 -0.40 14.20
CA THR A 20 -5.54 -0.64 14.38
C THR A 20 -4.81 -0.73 13.04
N LEU A 21 -3.59 -0.20 12.99
CA LEU A 21 -2.74 -0.32 11.80
C LEU A 21 -2.20 -1.75 11.70
N LYS A 22 -2.51 -2.42 10.59
CA LYS A 22 -2.08 -3.79 10.29
C LYS A 22 -1.23 -3.84 9.03
N ALA A 23 -0.21 -4.69 9.05
CA ALA A 23 0.64 -5.01 7.91
C ALA A 23 1.13 -3.77 7.12
N PRO A 24 1.75 -2.77 7.77
CA PRO A 24 2.23 -1.60 7.06
C PRO A 24 3.44 -1.96 6.18
N ILE A 25 3.42 -1.51 4.94
CA ILE A 25 4.41 -1.82 3.90
C ILE A 25 4.78 -0.59 3.09
N TYR A 26 5.98 -0.60 2.52
CA TYR A 26 6.39 0.34 1.49
C TYR A 26 6.06 -0.18 0.09
N GLY A 27 5.55 0.68 -0.79
CA GLY A 27 5.15 0.34 -2.15
C GLY A 27 5.32 1.48 -3.14
N THR A 28 5.03 1.20 -4.40
CA THR A 28 5.05 2.19 -5.48
C THR A 28 3.72 2.18 -6.21
N LEU A 29 3.01 3.31 -6.19
CA LEU A 29 1.87 3.57 -7.03
C LEU A 29 2.34 3.79 -8.47
N LEU A 30 1.81 3.00 -9.41
CA LEU A 30 2.08 3.13 -10.84
C LEU A 30 0.97 3.96 -11.50
N GLN A 31 1.33 5.10 -12.05
CA GLN A 31 0.40 6.04 -12.69
C GLN A 31 0.44 5.93 -14.23
N LYS A 32 -0.51 6.58 -14.90
CA LYS A 32 -0.51 6.70 -16.37
C LYS A 32 0.76 7.45 -16.84
N LYS A 33 1.22 7.18 -18.07
CA LYS A 33 2.41 7.79 -18.71
C LYS A 33 3.78 7.47 -18.05
N ARG A 34 3.98 6.25 -17.54
CA ARG A 34 5.23 5.79 -16.89
C ARG A 34 5.64 6.58 -15.64
N ASN A 35 4.73 7.38 -15.08
CA ASN A 35 4.98 8.06 -13.81
C ASN A 35 4.77 7.09 -12.64
N TYR A 36 5.49 7.29 -11.56
CA TYR A 36 5.36 6.50 -10.36
C TYR A 36 5.47 7.39 -9.12
N THR A 37 4.86 6.95 -8.03
CA THR A 37 4.92 7.66 -6.76
C THR A 37 5.11 6.63 -5.67
N PHE A 38 6.13 6.82 -4.84
CA PHE A 38 6.36 5.97 -3.69
C PHE A 38 5.30 6.22 -2.62
N GLY A 39 5.04 5.23 -1.78
CA GLY A 39 4.05 5.38 -0.72
C GLY A 39 4.12 4.29 0.32
N TYR A 40 3.55 4.60 1.46
CA TYR A 40 3.22 3.65 2.50
C TYR A 40 1.81 3.13 2.28
N LEU A 41 1.63 1.83 2.51
CA LEU A 41 0.34 1.17 2.49
C LEU A 41 0.15 0.47 3.83
N GLY A 42 -1.09 0.41 4.30
CA GLY A 42 -1.44 -0.35 5.49
C GLY A 42 -2.88 -0.81 5.42
N LEU A 43 -3.26 -1.69 6.32
CA LEU A 43 -4.63 -2.16 6.46
C LEU A 43 -5.18 -1.69 7.80
N SER A 44 -6.48 -1.44 7.84
CA SER A 44 -7.25 -1.47 9.08
C SER A 44 -8.24 -2.64 9.03
N GLU A 45 -9.13 -2.70 10.00
CA GLU A 45 -10.29 -3.58 10.02
C GLU A 45 -11.19 -3.37 8.80
N SER A 46 -11.34 -2.13 8.35
CA SER A 46 -12.35 -1.74 7.34
C SER A 46 -11.81 -1.10 6.07
N ALA A 47 -10.52 -0.71 6.03
CA ALA A 47 -9.96 0.06 4.92
C ALA A 47 -8.52 -0.29 4.55
N LEU A 48 -8.17 0.04 3.31
CA LEU A 48 -6.80 0.18 2.83
C LEU A 48 -6.35 1.63 3.06
N LEU A 49 -5.24 1.80 3.76
CA LEU A 49 -4.63 3.09 4.08
C LEU A 49 -3.47 3.35 3.11
N VAL A 50 -3.43 4.53 2.52
CA VAL A 50 -2.42 4.91 1.51
C VAL A 50 -1.85 6.28 1.85
N SER A 51 -0.54 6.39 1.96
CA SER A 51 0.16 7.67 2.13
C SER A 51 1.26 7.79 1.09
N LEU A 52 1.12 8.74 0.16
CA LEU A 52 2.02 8.93 -0.99
C LEU A 52 3.13 9.93 -0.67
N LEU A 53 4.32 9.69 -1.22
CA LEU A 53 5.54 10.46 -0.98
C LEU A 53 5.89 11.35 -2.18
N GLN A 54 6.45 12.53 -1.92
CA GLN A 54 6.88 13.51 -2.91
C GLN A 54 8.35 13.28 -3.30
N GLY A 55 8.57 12.51 -4.37
CA GLY A 55 9.91 12.27 -4.92
C GLY A 55 10.90 11.77 -3.86
N ASP A 56 12.16 12.18 -4.00
CA ASP A 56 13.23 11.83 -3.05
C ASP A 56 13.17 12.63 -1.73
N SER A 57 12.40 13.72 -1.71
CA SER A 57 12.21 14.54 -0.51
C SER A 57 11.42 13.83 0.59
N LYS A 58 10.73 12.72 0.24
CA LYS A 58 9.95 11.86 1.14
C LYS A 58 8.88 12.59 1.96
N LYS A 59 8.55 13.83 1.60
CA LYS A 59 7.42 14.57 2.17
C LYS A 59 6.11 13.90 1.74
N LEU A 60 5.09 13.93 2.59
CA LEU A 60 3.78 13.43 2.21
C LEU A 60 3.21 14.31 1.09
N LYS A 61 2.94 13.69 -0.06
CA LYS A 61 2.32 14.33 -1.23
C LYS A 61 0.80 14.31 -1.12
N GLY A 62 0.25 13.30 -0.47
CA GLY A 62 -1.18 13.11 -0.27
C GLY A 62 -1.47 11.76 0.36
N SER A 63 -2.60 11.66 1.02
CA SER A 63 -3.03 10.44 1.70
C SER A 63 -4.47 10.12 1.34
N SER A 64 -4.84 8.85 1.44
CA SER A 64 -6.18 8.38 1.12
C SER A 64 -6.50 7.14 1.93
N ARG A 65 -7.76 7.05 2.33
CA ARG A 65 -8.38 5.89 2.95
C ARG A 65 -9.35 5.32 1.93
N ILE A 66 -9.17 4.04 1.58
CA ILE A 66 -10.02 3.32 0.63
C ILE A 66 -10.79 2.29 1.43
N PRO A 67 -12.08 2.53 1.74
CA PRO A 67 -12.93 1.54 2.39
C PRO A 67 -12.95 0.25 1.57
N PHE A 68 -12.91 -0.89 2.24
CA PHE A 68 -12.98 -2.19 1.56
C PHE A 68 -14.30 -2.38 0.80
N SER A 69 -15.37 -1.73 1.23
CA SER A 69 -16.64 -1.65 0.49
C SER A 69 -16.50 -1.04 -0.90
N ASN A 70 -15.47 -0.20 -1.11
CA ASN A 70 -15.23 0.46 -2.40
C ASN A 70 -14.36 -0.40 -3.32
N ILE A 71 -13.84 -1.54 -2.86
CA ILE A 71 -13.04 -2.47 -3.66
C ILE A 71 -13.98 -3.48 -4.32
N GLN A 72 -14.06 -3.43 -5.65
CA GLN A 72 -14.82 -4.41 -6.43
C GLN A 72 -14.09 -5.75 -6.47
N LYS A 73 -12.79 -5.72 -6.79
CA LYS A 73 -11.92 -6.91 -6.86
C LYS A 73 -10.46 -6.55 -6.86
N THR A 74 -9.59 -7.51 -6.59
CA THR A 74 -8.15 -7.33 -6.76
C THR A 74 -7.52 -8.40 -7.65
N LYS A 75 -6.34 -8.08 -8.17
CA LYS A 75 -5.47 -9.06 -8.83
C LYS A 75 -4.05 -8.91 -8.31
N VAL A 76 -3.57 -9.95 -7.63
CA VAL A 76 -2.19 -10.06 -7.17
C VAL A 76 -1.40 -10.96 -8.12
N ARG A 77 -0.25 -10.50 -8.58
CA ARG A 77 0.66 -11.28 -9.43
C ARG A 77 2.10 -11.10 -8.97
N LYS A 78 2.90 -12.16 -9.06
CA LYS A 78 4.36 -12.03 -8.99
C LYS A 78 4.86 -11.32 -10.25
N SER A 79 5.78 -10.39 -10.07
CA SER A 79 6.49 -9.73 -11.17
C SER A 79 7.52 -10.68 -11.77
N LEU A 80 7.91 -10.45 -13.02
CA LEU A 80 9.06 -11.13 -13.65
C LEU A 80 10.38 -10.71 -13.00
N PHE A 81 10.41 -9.52 -12.39
CA PHE A 81 11.53 -9.09 -11.56
C PHE A 81 11.47 -9.80 -10.19
N PRO A 82 12.56 -10.43 -9.74
CA PRO A 82 12.59 -11.12 -8.46
C PRO A 82 12.10 -10.26 -7.31
N LEU A 83 11.45 -10.90 -6.33
CA LEU A 83 10.97 -10.28 -5.08
C LEU A 83 9.91 -9.19 -5.24
N GLN A 84 9.36 -8.98 -6.43
CA GLN A 84 8.34 -7.95 -6.66
C GLN A 84 6.97 -8.55 -6.92
N TYR A 85 5.94 -7.86 -6.44
CA TYR A 85 4.53 -8.15 -6.67
C TYR A 85 3.86 -6.97 -7.34
N ILE A 86 2.88 -7.27 -8.19
CA ILE A 86 1.96 -6.32 -8.78
C ILE A 86 0.58 -6.56 -8.17
N LEU A 87 0.04 -5.54 -7.51
CA LEU A 87 -1.32 -5.52 -7.01
C LEU A 87 -2.13 -4.56 -7.89
N LYS A 88 -3.23 -5.04 -8.46
CA LYS A 88 -4.26 -4.22 -9.08
C LYS A 88 -5.50 -4.24 -8.20
N ILE A 89 -6.05 -3.08 -7.91
CA ILE A 89 -7.29 -2.89 -7.14
C ILE A 89 -8.27 -2.23 -8.10
N TYR A 90 -9.38 -2.89 -8.36
CA TYR A 90 -10.47 -2.35 -9.15
C TYR A 90 -11.50 -1.81 -8.18
N LEU A 91 -11.84 -0.54 -8.33
CA LEU A 91 -12.79 0.17 -7.49
C LEU A 91 -14.21 0.07 -8.06
N THR A 92 -15.20 0.27 -7.21
CA THR A 92 -16.63 0.22 -7.56
C THR A 92 -17.06 1.33 -8.54
N ASP A 93 -16.35 2.46 -8.55
CA ASP A 93 -16.53 3.57 -9.48
C ASP A 93 -15.91 3.34 -10.88
N GLY A 94 -15.27 2.18 -11.07
CA GLY A 94 -14.63 1.79 -12.34
C GLY A 94 -13.15 2.14 -12.42
N ASP A 95 -12.59 2.87 -11.45
CA ASP A 95 -11.16 3.17 -11.42
C ASP A 95 -10.30 1.95 -11.08
N MET A 96 -9.03 2.00 -11.49
CA MET A 96 -8.07 0.94 -11.22
C MET A 96 -6.75 1.49 -10.69
N ILE A 97 -6.43 1.11 -9.46
CA ILE A 97 -5.19 1.44 -8.78
C ILE A 97 -4.20 0.30 -8.97
N LYS A 98 -2.97 0.62 -9.34
CA LYS A 98 -1.91 -0.36 -9.56
C LYS A 98 -0.71 -0.07 -8.68
N PHE A 99 -0.37 -1.00 -7.80
CA PHE A 99 0.85 -0.95 -7.00
C PHE A 99 1.88 -1.98 -7.48
N ARG A 100 3.15 -1.59 -7.35
CA ARG A 100 4.31 -2.48 -7.40
C ARG A 100 4.97 -2.48 -6.02
N ILE A 101 5.19 -3.65 -5.47
CA ILE A 101 5.66 -3.80 -4.09
C ILE A 101 6.79 -4.82 -4.04
N SER A 102 7.89 -4.47 -3.37
CA SER A 102 9.03 -5.38 -3.18
C SER A 102 8.91 -6.09 -1.83
N LYS A 103 9.30 -7.38 -1.76
CA LYS A 103 9.46 -8.11 -0.49
C LYS A 103 10.55 -7.50 0.38
N LYS A 104 11.61 -6.97 -0.26
CA LYS A 104 12.76 -6.37 0.43
C LYS A 104 12.87 -4.89 0.13
N VAL A 105 12.96 -4.08 1.17
CA VAL A 105 13.17 -2.63 1.10
C VAL A 105 14.21 -2.26 2.15
N TYR A 106 15.26 -1.54 1.74
CA TYR A 106 16.31 -1.10 2.64
C TYR A 106 15.73 -0.27 3.78
N GLY A 107 16.10 -0.61 5.02
CA GLY A 107 15.58 0.06 6.22
C GLY A 107 14.21 -0.41 6.72
N PHE A 108 13.63 -1.47 6.13
CA PHE A 108 12.39 -2.10 6.62
C PHE A 108 12.62 -3.59 6.92
N THR A 109 12.74 -3.93 8.20
CA THR A 109 12.96 -5.31 8.66
C THR A 109 11.70 -6.17 8.53
N THR A 110 10.52 -5.59 8.69
CA THR A 110 9.22 -6.30 8.68
C THR A 110 8.52 -6.28 7.32
N GLN A 111 9.17 -5.74 6.26
CA GLN A 111 8.53 -5.55 4.95
C GLN A 111 8.01 -6.86 4.36
N GLU A 112 8.79 -7.93 4.43
CA GLU A 112 8.44 -9.19 3.79
C GLU A 112 7.24 -9.87 4.47
N GLU A 113 7.29 -9.97 5.80
CA GLU A 113 6.21 -10.53 6.62
C GLU A 113 4.91 -9.72 6.47
N ASN A 114 5.00 -8.40 6.59
CA ASN A 114 3.85 -7.52 6.41
C ASN A 114 3.29 -7.62 4.99
N LEU A 115 4.14 -7.77 3.97
CA LEU A 115 3.67 -7.92 2.60
C LEU A 115 2.90 -9.22 2.40
N ASP A 116 3.35 -10.32 3.00
CA ASP A 116 2.65 -11.60 2.88
C ASP A 116 1.27 -11.54 3.55
N ILE A 117 1.15 -10.94 4.74
CA ILE A 117 -0.14 -10.66 5.40
C ILE A 117 -1.03 -9.76 4.53
N PHE A 118 -0.45 -8.65 4.05
CA PHE A 118 -1.17 -7.65 3.25
C PHE A 118 -1.74 -8.25 1.97
N LEU A 119 -0.91 -8.96 1.19
CA LEU A 119 -1.35 -9.57 -0.08
C LEU A 119 -2.38 -10.67 0.14
N ASN A 120 -2.29 -11.43 1.24
CA ASN A 120 -3.30 -12.44 1.57
C ASN A 120 -4.66 -11.82 1.85
N LYS A 121 -4.73 -10.69 2.56
CA LYS A 121 -5.97 -9.91 2.71
C LYS A 121 -6.47 -9.42 1.35
N MET A 122 -5.62 -8.84 0.50
CA MET A 122 -6.09 -8.32 -0.80
C MET A 122 -6.64 -9.42 -1.70
N LYS A 123 -6.08 -10.64 -1.66
CA LYS A 123 -6.56 -11.79 -2.46
C LYS A 123 -7.98 -12.25 -2.11
N THR A 124 -8.55 -11.86 -0.96
CA THR A 124 -9.93 -12.25 -0.60
C THR A 124 -10.99 -11.52 -1.42
N TYR A 125 -10.62 -10.49 -2.17
CA TYR A 125 -11.51 -9.71 -3.03
C TYR A 125 -11.40 -10.23 -4.48
N ILE A 126 -12.31 -11.13 -4.87
CA ILE A 126 -12.30 -11.89 -6.14
C ILE A 126 -13.04 -11.14 -7.25
#